data_AF-A0A9Q5Z6X5-F1
#
_entry.id   AF-A0A9Q5Z6X5-F1
#
_cell.length_a   1.000
_cell.length_b   1.000
_cell.length_c   1.000
_cell.angle_alpha   90.00
_cell.angle_beta   90.00
_cell.angle_gamma   90.00
#
_symmetry.space_group_name_H-M   'P 1'
#
loop_
_entity.id
_entity.type
_entity.pdbx_description
1 polymer ?
#
loop_
_entity_poly.entity_id
_entity_poly.type
_entity_poly.pdbx_seq_one_letter_code
_entity_poly.pdbx_strand_id
1 'polypeptide(L)'
;MKMTFQKLVIGASMAIGVSAVATVPAQAGTLTGATIGGTAASDYLIYDVSGNSTVLVPNTQTNVQKVLDGSAANPTGNVELRATTEQSGFDFSKNTTLSGQIGGQSIILSSLTATDWFSTGSGLSTSYGAQNFANTWFNQFYNAAGLAANESAIKSALGLPSFTPSSLLRQQAFNTFFNINGFQRSSDPNISYVSQNDTTGEIKIGLAGHYNLKEYYAPLLGNLGNFLKNGFQASEVVKVTYNGKTDFLYSFSATASGLTNSTGIGADGKSHSGNYEVSIQGVPPTAVPEPSVILGLLGVAGIFTTRRQQKKASI
;
A
#
# COMPACT_ATOMS: atom_id res chain seq x y z
N MET A 1 7.56 -11.04 -41.28
CA MET A 1 6.73 -10.38 -40.26
C MET A 1 7.55 -10.32 -38.98
N LYS A 2 8.13 -9.16 -38.63
CA LYS A 2 8.92 -8.99 -37.40
C LYS A 2 7.98 -8.55 -36.28
N MET A 3 7.77 -9.39 -35.28
CA MET A 3 7.07 -8.98 -34.05
C MET A 3 8.10 -8.38 -33.08
N THR A 4 7.97 -7.09 -32.82
CA THR A 4 8.73 -6.35 -31.81
C THR A 4 8.15 -6.67 -30.43
N PHE A 5 8.88 -7.44 -29.62
CA PHE A 5 8.53 -7.65 -28.22
C PHE A 5 8.76 -6.35 -27.43
N GLN A 6 7.68 -5.67 -27.04
CA GLN A 6 7.73 -4.66 -25.99
C GLN A 6 8.01 -5.38 -24.67
N LYS A 7 9.24 -5.25 -24.16
CA LYS A 7 9.64 -5.74 -22.84
C LYS A 7 8.86 -4.96 -21.79
N LEU A 8 7.96 -5.63 -21.08
CA LEU A 8 7.32 -5.11 -19.88
C LEU A 8 8.39 -5.02 -18.78
N VAL A 9 8.94 -3.83 -18.56
CA VAL A 9 9.86 -3.56 -17.45
C VAL A 9 9.00 -3.36 -16.19
N ILE A 10 8.76 -4.45 -15.46
CA ILE A 10 8.21 -4.39 -14.10
C ILE A 10 9.37 -4.01 -13.17
N GLY A 11 9.55 -2.72 -12.94
CA GLY A 11 10.52 -2.23 -11.96
C GLY A 11 9.93 -2.33 -10.56
N ALA A 12 10.20 -3.42 -9.84
CA ALA A 12 9.96 -3.47 -8.39
C ALA A 12 10.90 -2.47 -7.71
N SER A 13 10.43 -1.24 -7.49
CA SER A 13 11.20 -0.21 -6.81
C SER A 13 11.07 -0.44 -5.30
N MET A 14 12.12 -0.96 -4.67
CA MET A 14 12.22 -1.03 -3.23
C MET A 14 12.44 0.40 -2.70
N ALA A 15 11.39 1.02 -2.14
CA ALA A 15 11.55 2.26 -1.38
C ALA A 15 12.13 1.91 -0.01
N ILE A 16 13.46 2.04 0.14
CA ILE A 16 14.12 2.01 1.43
C ILE A 16 13.88 3.38 2.08
N GLY A 17 13.10 3.42 3.16
CA GLY A 17 12.75 4.65 3.88
C GLY A 17 14.01 5.42 4.30
N VAL A 18 14.12 6.67 3.84
CA VAL A 18 15.24 7.56 4.17
C VAL A 18 14.80 8.50 5.28
N SER A 19 15.65 8.61 6.31
CA SER A 19 15.44 9.35 7.55
C SER A 19 15.00 10.81 7.37
N ALA A 20 14.13 11.24 8.28
CA ALA A 20 13.49 12.56 8.32
C ALA A 20 14.49 13.74 8.37
N VAL A 21 14.32 14.68 7.44
CA VAL A 21 14.74 16.07 7.63
C VAL A 21 13.49 16.84 8.04
N ALA A 22 13.50 17.40 9.26
CA ALA A 22 12.41 18.23 9.77
C ALA A 22 12.37 19.57 9.01
N THR A 23 11.60 19.60 7.92
CA THR A 23 11.10 20.84 7.34
C THR A 23 9.69 21.09 7.85
N VAL A 24 9.38 22.37 8.09
CA VAL A 24 8.05 22.95 8.38
C VAL A 24 6.94 22.12 7.69
N PRO A 25 5.81 21.77 8.34
CA PRO A 25 4.80 20.93 7.72
C PRO A 25 4.35 21.56 6.41
N ALA A 26 4.81 20.99 5.29
CA ALA A 26 4.19 21.22 4.01
C ALA A 26 2.71 20.87 4.20
N GLN A 27 1.80 21.69 3.66
CA GLN A 27 0.42 21.24 3.56
C GLN A 27 0.48 19.91 2.81
N ALA A 28 -0.03 18.87 3.45
CA ALA A 28 -0.04 17.56 2.84
C ALA A 28 -1.37 17.43 2.10
N GLY A 29 -1.34 17.42 0.76
CA GLY A 29 -2.53 17.10 -0.01
C GLY A 29 -3.03 15.70 0.36
N THR A 30 -4.34 15.53 0.49
CA THR A 30 -4.97 14.22 0.74
C THR A 30 -5.67 13.70 -0.51
N LEU A 31 -6.05 12.43 -0.51
CA LEU A 31 -6.88 11.87 -1.58
C LEU A 31 -8.25 12.55 -1.61
N THR A 32 -8.59 13.12 -2.75
CA THR A 32 -9.90 13.73 -3.00
C THR A 32 -10.67 12.93 -4.04
N GLY A 33 -12.01 12.98 -3.97
CA GLY A 33 -12.86 12.26 -4.91
C GLY A 33 -12.63 10.74 -4.88
N ALA A 34 -12.33 10.19 -3.70
CA ALA A 34 -12.14 8.76 -3.49
C ALA A 34 -13.36 7.99 -4.02
N THR A 35 -13.18 6.92 -4.78
CA THR A 35 -14.28 6.09 -5.30
C THR A 35 -13.85 4.63 -5.39
N ILE A 36 -14.79 3.72 -5.19
CA ILE A 36 -14.56 2.28 -5.32
C ILE A 36 -14.91 1.80 -6.73
N GLY A 37 -14.07 0.92 -7.27
CA GLY A 37 -14.23 0.36 -8.61
C GLY A 37 -13.52 -0.99 -8.76
N GLY A 38 -13.12 -1.30 -9.99
CA GLY A 38 -12.50 -2.59 -10.34
C GLY A 38 -13.51 -3.61 -10.84
N THR A 39 -13.03 -4.81 -11.12
CA THR A 39 -13.85 -5.91 -11.66
C THR A 39 -14.67 -6.64 -10.60
N ALA A 40 -14.39 -6.38 -9.31
CA ALA A 40 -15.16 -6.82 -8.15
C ALA A 40 -15.51 -5.63 -7.22
N ALA A 41 -16.02 -4.52 -7.78
CA ALA A 41 -16.25 -3.26 -7.07
C ALA A 41 -17.16 -3.33 -5.82
N SER A 42 -17.91 -4.41 -5.61
CA SER A 42 -18.71 -4.63 -4.41
C SER A 42 -17.96 -5.35 -3.28
N ASP A 43 -16.76 -5.87 -3.55
CA ASP A 43 -15.95 -6.59 -2.57
C ASP A 43 -14.93 -5.66 -1.91
N TYR A 44 -15.39 -4.99 -0.88
CA TYR A 44 -14.57 -4.18 0.02
C TYR A 44 -15.25 -4.11 1.39
N LEU A 45 -14.48 -3.79 2.42
CA LEU A 45 -15.00 -3.45 3.74
C LEU A 45 -14.47 -2.07 4.14
N ILE A 46 -15.25 -1.37 4.96
CA ILE A 46 -14.83 -0.09 5.54
C ILE A 46 -14.78 -0.26 7.05
N TYR A 47 -13.63 0.06 7.63
CA TYR A 47 -13.44 0.10 9.07
C TYR A 47 -13.28 1.55 9.50
N ASP A 48 -14.10 1.99 10.45
CA ASP A 48 -13.95 3.27 11.15
C ASP A 48 -13.30 3.05 12.53
N VAL A 49 -13.04 4.10 13.29
CA VAL A 49 -12.41 4.00 14.62
C VAL A 49 -13.42 4.32 15.73
N SER A 50 -13.44 3.47 16.75
CA SER A 50 -14.15 3.67 18.02
C SER A 50 -13.18 3.38 19.18
N GLY A 51 -12.70 4.44 19.83
CA GLY A 51 -11.62 4.34 20.82
C GLY A 51 -10.33 3.80 20.18
N ASN A 52 -9.80 2.71 20.71
CA ASN A 52 -8.64 2.00 20.17
C ASN A 52 -9.03 0.80 19.28
N SER A 53 -10.31 0.69 18.91
CA SER A 53 -10.80 -0.37 18.03
C SER A 53 -11.10 0.17 16.64
N THR A 54 -10.68 -0.53 15.60
CA THR A 54 -11.34 -0.43 14.29
C THR A 54 -12.66 -1.18 14.35
N VAL A 55 -13.71 -0.68 13.70
CA VAL A 55 -15.06 -1.24 13.68
C VAL A 55 -15.64 -1.20 12.28
N LEU A 56 -16.27 -2.29 11.85
CA LEU A 56 -16.91 -2.36 10.54
C LEU A 56 -18.08 -1.36 10.45
N VAL A 57 -18.13 -0.57 9.37
CA VAL A 57 -19.20 0.38 9.08
C VAL A 57 -19.80 0.15 7.68
N PRO A 58 -21.01 0.67 7.39
CA PRO A 58 -21.63 0.47 6.09
C PRO A 58 -20.78 0.98 4.91
N ASN A 59 -20.78 0.22 3.83
CA ASN A 59 -20.10 0.51 2.57
C ASN A 59 -20.77 1.69 1.83
N THR A 60 -20.45 2.91 2.24
CA THR A 60 -20.98 4.15 1.64
C THR A 60 -19.83 5.07 1.22
N GLN A 61 -20.07 5.90 0.20
CA GLN A 61 -19.08 6.85 -0.30
C GLN A 61 -18.62 7.86 0.77
N THR A 62 -19.53 8.27 1.66
CA THR A 62 -19.21 9.13 2.80
C THR A 62 -18.23 8.44 3.75
N ASN A 63 -18.46 7.16 4.06
CA ASN A 63 -17.56 6.40 4.93
C ASN A 63 -16.20 6.13 4.26
N VAL A 64 -16.17 5.87 2.94
CA VAL A 64 -14.90 5.74 2.18
C VAL A 64 -14.05 6.99 2.36
N GLN A 65 -14.62 8.18 2.18
CA GLN A 65 -13.85 9.42 2.32
C GLN A 65 -13.40 9.63 3.77
N LYS A 66 -14.31 9.44 4.73
CA LYS A 66 -14.06 9.68 6.16
C LYS A 66 -12.86 8.89 6.68
N VAL A 67 -12.74 7.61 6.33
CA VAL A 67 -11.73 6.73 6.94
C VAL A 67 -10.32 6.98 6.40
N LEU A 68 -10.19 7.70 5.28
CA LEU A 68 -8.91 7.98 4.60
C LEU A 68 -8.23 9.27 5.07
N ASP A 69 -8.82 10.00 6.02
CA ASP A 69 -8.31 11.29 6.53
C ASP A 69 -7.18 11.14 7.56
N GLY A 70 -6.68 9.91 7.78
CA GLY A 70 -5.62 9.60 8.73
C GLY A 70 -4.21 10.01 8.28
N SER A 71 -3.23 9.67 9.11
CA SER A 71 -1.80 9.89 8.83
C SER A 71 -0.93 8.84 9.52
N ALA A 72 0.37 8.84 9.24
CA ALA A 72 1.31 7.94 9.91
C ALA A 72 1.36 8.12 11.45
N ALA A 73 1.18 9.34 11.93
CA ALA A 73 1.19 9.65 13.36
C ALA A 73 -0.15 9.32 14.05
N ASN A 74 -1.25 9.46 13.30
CA ASN A 74 -2.60 9.22 13.78
C ASN A 74 -3.37 8.44 12.69
N PRO A 75 -3.15 7.11 12.59
CA PRO A 75 -3.94 6.30 11.68
C PRO A 75 -5.40 6.32 12.13
N THR A 76 -6.30 6.41 11.16
CA THR A 76 -7.75 6.39 11.37
C THR A 76 -8.27 5.01 10.97
N GLY A 77 -9.46 4.95 10.39
CA GLY A 77 -9.99 3.74 9.78
C GLY A 77 -9.23 3.31 8.53
N ASN A 78 -9.79 2.34 7.82
CA ASN A 78 -9.24 1.85 6.55
C ASN A 78 -10.34 1.36 5.62
N VAL A 79 -10.00 1.34 4.33
CA VAL A 79 -10.75 0.63 3.29
C VAL A 79 -9.99 -0.64 2.94
N GLU A 80 -10.55 -1.80 3.27
CA GLU A 80 -10.04 -3.09 2.85
C GLU A 80 -10.49 -3.38 1.42
N LEU A 81 -9.54 -3.52 0.50
CA LEU A 81 -9.86 -3.87 -0.87
C LEU A 81 -9.92 -5.39 -1.02
N ARG A 82 -10.95 -5.90 -1.70
CA ARG A 82 -11.07 -7.33 -2.04
C ARG A 82 -11.14 -8.24 -0.79
N ALA A 83 -11.98 -7.88 0.18
CA ALA A 83 -12.12 -8.52 1.50
C ALA A 83 -12.54 -10.02 1.49
N THR A 84 -12.85 -10.60 0.32
CA THR A 84 -13.16 -12.04 0.19
C THR A 84 -11.99 -12.93 -0.20
N THR A 85 -10.75 -12.43 -0.25
CA THR A 85 -9.50 -13.19 -0.54
C THR A 85 -9.35 -14.51 0.19
N GLU A 86 -9.86 -14.59 1.42
CA GLU A 86 -9.77 -15.79 2.26
C GLU A 86 -10.95 -16.76 2.11
N GLN A 87 -12.00 -16.35 1.41
CA GLN A 87 -13.24 -17.11 1.30
C GLN A 87 -13.13 -18.24 0.26
N SER A 88 -13.85 -19.33 0.50
CA SER A 88 -13.97 -20.40 -0.47
C SER A 88 -14.63 -19.89 -1.76
N GLY A 89 -14.10 -20.30 -2.92
CA GLY A 89 -14.61 -19.85 -4.23
C GLY A 89 -14.13 -18.46 -4.66
N PHE A 90 -13.15 -17.88 -3.97
CA PHE A 90 -12.55 -16.61 -4.35
C PHE A 90 -12.06 -16.58 -5.81
N ASP A 91 -12.60 -15.65 -6.59
CA ASP A 91 -12.18 -15.40 -7.97
C ASP A 91 -10.93 -14.50 -8.00
N PHE A 92 -9.75 -15.11 -8.07
CA PHE A 92 -8.48 -14.39 -8.07
C PHE A 92 -8.14 -13.69 -9.40
N SER A 93 -9.03 -13.74 -10.40
CA SER A 93 -8.88 -12.96 -11.63
C SER A 93 -9.38 -11.52 -11.50
N LYS A 94 -10.15 -11.23 -10.44
CA LYS A 94 -10.80 -9.94 -10.21
C LYS A 94 -10.10 -9.11 -9.14
N ASN A 95 -10.27 -7.81 -9.25
CA ASN A 95 -9.72 -6.81 -8.34
C ASN A 95 -10.78 -5.81 -7.85
N THR A 96 -10.51 -5.22 -6.70
CA THR A 96 -11.21 -4.03 -6.19
C THR A 96 -10.22 -2.87 -6.16
N THR A 97 -10.68 -1.68 -6.57
CA THR A 97 -9.83 -0.49 -6.63
C THR A 97 -10.40 0.65 -5.80
N LEU A 98 -9.51 1.44 -5.21
CA LEU A 98 -9.77 2.78 -4.67
C LEU A 98 -9.10 3.81 -5.59
N SER A 99 -9.90 4.66 -6.23
CA SER A 99 -9.42 5.69 -7.16
C SER A 99 -9.68 7.09 -6.62
N GLY A 100 -8.87 8.08 -6.96
CA GLY A 100 -9.09 9.47 -6.60
C GLY A 100 -8.08 10.41 -7.23
N GLN A 101 -8.01 11.63 -6.71
CA GLN A 101 -7.06 12.67 -7.12
C GLN A 101 -6.13 13.01 -5.96
N ILE A 102 -4.83 13.09 -6.26
CA ILE A 102 -3.80 13.58 -5.34
C ILE A 102 -2.83 14.49 -6.09
N GLY A 103 -2.58 15.69 -5.56
CA GLY A 103 -1.82 16.71 -6.28
C GLY A 103 -2.40 17.10 -7.64
N GLY A 104 -3.72 16.99 -7.81
CA GLY A 104 -4.41 17.22 -9.08
C GLY A 104 -4.21 16.13 -10.14
N GLN A 105 -3.65 14.97 -9.76
CA GLN A 105 -3.41 13.84 -10.65
C GLN A 105 -4.17 12.60 -10.19
N SER A 106 -4.65 11.82 -11.16
CA SER A 106 -5.35 10.56 -10.89
C SER A 106 -4.39 9.52 -10.28
N ILE A 107 -4.84 8.89 -9.21
CA ILE A 107 -4.20 7.72 -8.60
C ILE A 107 -5.23 6.59 -8.47
N ILE A 108 -4.78 5.36 -8.72
CA ILE A 108 -5.57 4.14 -8.51
C ILE A 108 -4.76 3.22 -7.61
N LEU A 109 -5.34 2.85 -6.47
CA LEU A 109 -4.87 1.81 -5.58
C LEU A 109 -5.73 0.57 -5.81
N SER A 110 -5.11 -0.61 -5.90
CA SER A 110 -5.80 -1.83 -6.28
C SER A 110 -5.33 -3.02 -5.46
N SER A 111 -6.28 -3.90 -5.17
CA SER A 111 -5.99 -5.29 -4.82
C SER A 111 -5.27 -5.98 -5.97
N LEU A 112 -4.56 -7.08 -5.69
CA LEU A 112 -3.83 -7.85 -6.71
C LEU A 112 -4.67 -8.99 -7.29
N THR A 113 -4.35 -9.37 -8.52
CA THR A 113 -4.90 -10.55 -9.21
C THR A 113 -3.83 -11.63 -9.37
N ALA A 114 -4.25 -12.84 -9.75
CA ALA A 114 -3.35 -13.91 -10.13
C ALA A 114 -2.38 -13.50 -11.25
N THR A 115 -2.81 -12.66 -12.19
CA THR A 115 -1.95 -12.15 -13.26
C THR A 115 -0.86 -11.23 -12.73
N ASP A 116 -1.19 -10.37 -11.76
CA ASP A 116 -0.20 -9.48 -11.13
C ASP A 116 0.91 -10.27 -10.43
N TRP A 117 0.55 -11.37 -9.77
CA TRP A 117 1.50 -12.23 -9.05
C TRP A 117 2.32 -13.14 -9.97
N PHE A 118 1.65 -13.83 -10.89
CA PHE A 118 2.21 -15.02 -11.54
C PHE A 118 2.59 -14.82 -13.00
N SER A 119 2.35 -13.64 -13.59
CA SER A 119 2.74 -13.35 -14.97
C SER A 119 4.25 -13.39 -15.17
N THR A 120 4.68 -14.12 -16.19
CA THR A 120 6.06 -14.16 -16.70
C THR A 120 6.23 -13.34 -17.98
N GLY A 121 5.20 -12.57 -18.37
CA GLY A 121 5.13 -11.88 -19.66
C GLY A 121 4.75 -12.77 -20.85
N SER A 122 4.96 -14.09 -20.77
CA SER A 122 4.57 -15.08 -21.78
C SER A 122 3.42 -16.00 -21.35
N GLY A 123 3.00 -15.92 -20.09
CA GLY A 123 1.97 -16.75 -19.49
C GLY A 123 1.93 -16.58 -17.98
N LEU A 124 1.22 -17.48 -17.29
CA LEU A 124 1.19 -17.55 -15.83
C LEU A 124 1.99 -18.76 -15.35
N SER A 125 2.78 -18.58 -14.30
CA SER A 125 3.48 -19.67 -13.63
C SER A 125 3.41 -19.52 -12.11
N THR A 126 2.87 -20.53 -11.45
CA THR A 126 2.83 -20.62 -9.99
C THR A 126 4.05 -21.35 -9.41
N SER A 127 5.00 -21.75 -10.24
CA SER A 127 6.19 -22.47 -9.79
C SER A 127 7.18 -21.55 -9.08
N TYR A 128 7.78 -22.06 -8.00
CA TYR A 128 8.95 -21.43 -7.41
C TYR A 128 10.12 -21.39 -8.42
N GLY A 129 10.85 -20.28 -8.46
CA GLY A 129 11.93 -20.00 -9.41
C GLY A 129 11.48 -19.35 -10.73
N ALA A 130 10.16 -19.17 -10.96
CA ALA A 130 9.68 -18.41 -12.10
C ALA A 130 10.05 -16.93 -12.00
N GLN A 131 10.31 -16.28 -13.14
CA GLN A 131 10.60 -14.85 -13.20
C GLN A 131 9.30 -14.03 -13.13
N ASN A 132 8.73 -13.94 -11.95
CA ASN A 132 7.50 -13.18 -11.68
C ASN A 132 7.53 -12.49 -10.32
N PHE A 133 6.50 -11.70 -10.04
CA PHE A 133 6.39 -10.93 -8.82
C PHE A 133 6.24 -11.82 -7.57
N ALA A 134 5.47 -12.92 -7.67
CA ALA A 134 5.28 -13.88 -6.58
C ALA A 134 6.61 -14.41 -6.02
N ASN A 135 7.52 -14.83 -6.91
CA ASN A 135 8.83 -15.32 -6.50
C ASN A 135 9.73 -14.21 -5.94
N THR A 136 9.64 -13.00 -6.48
CA THR A 136 10.42 -11.85 -6.01
C THR A 136 10.00 -11.46 -4.60
N TRP A 137 8.70 -11.23 -4.39
CA TRP A 137 8.13 -10.86 -3.10
C TRP A 137 8.29 -11.97 -2.07
N PHE A 138 8.00 -13.23 -2.42
CA PHE A 138 8.09 -14.35 -1.47
C PHE A 138 9.52 -14.54 -0.95
N ASN A 139 10.54 -14.34 -1.78
CA ASN A 139 11.93 -14.42 -1.33
C ASN A 139 12.26 -13.35 -0.28
N GLN A 140 11.69 -12.16 -0.41
CA GLN A 140 11.85 -11.10 0.59
C GLN A 140 11.03 -11.41 1.86
N PHE A 141 9.79 -11.86 1.70
CA PHE A 141 8.93 -12.33 2.80
C PHE A 141 9.63 -13.42 3.62
N TYR A 142 10.19 -14.44 2.96
CA TYR A 142 10.92 -15.53 3.60
C TYR A 142 12.12 -15.03 4.42
N ASN A 143 12.82 -14.01 3.93
CA ASN A 143 13.93 -13.38 4.65
C ASN A 143 13.42 -12.57 5.85
N ALA A 144 12.40 -11.73 5.66
CA ALA A 144 11.80 -10.89 6.70
C ALA A 144 11.17 -11.72 7.83
N ALA A 145 10.53 -12.84 7.47
CA ALA A 145 10.00 -13.83 8.40
C ALA A 145 11.08 -14.55 9.22
N GLY A 146 12.36 -14.35 8.90
CA GLY A 146 13.50 -14.96 9.60
C GLY A 146 13.75 -16.42 9.23
N LEU A 147 13.06 -16.97 8.23
CA LEU A 147 13.22 -18.38 7.83
C LEU A 147 14.60 -18.64 7.24
N ALA A 148 15.14 -17.68 6.47
CA ALA A 148 16.50 -17.77 5.92
C ALA A 148 17.59 -17.92 7.01
N ALA A 149 17.43 -17.20 8.13
CA ALA A 149 18.37 -17.29 9.25
C ALA A 149 18.20 -18.60 10.06
N ASN A 150 17.05 -19.25 9.95
CA ASN A 150 16.70 -20.46 10.69
C ASN A 150 16.81 -21.75 9.86
N GLU A 151 17.36 -21.72 8.65
CA GLU A 151 17.38 -22.88 7.75
C GLU A 151 18.04 -24.12 8.37
N SER A 152 19.11 -23.96 9.16
CA SER A 152 19.75 -25.09 9.85
C SER A 152 18.81 -25.77 10.86
N ALA A 153 18.04 -24.97 11.62
CA ALA A 153 17.07 -25.49 12.58
C ALA A 153 15.87 -26.14 11.87
N ILE A 154 15.41 -25.52 10.77
CA ILE A 154 14.35 -26.08 9.92
C ILE A 154 14.77 -27.44 9.34
N LYS A 155 16.00 -27.55 8.79
CA LYS A 155 16.53 -28.82 8.28
C LYS A 155 16.52 -29.90 9.36
N SER A 156 17.02 -29.58 10.56
CA SER A 156 17.04 -30.50 11.68
C SER A 156 15.65 -30.96 12.08
N ALA A 157 14.68 -30.04 12.16
CA ALA A 157 13.31 -30.37 12.57
C ALA A 157 12.54 -31.17 11.51
N LEU A 158 12.86 -31.00 10.23
CA LEU A 158 12.27 -31.74 9.12
C LEU A 158 13.03 -33.03 8.78
N GLY A 159 14.11 -33.37 9.51
CA GLY A 159 14.94 -34.54 9.23
C GLY A 159 15.67 -34.47 7.88
N LEU A 160 15.92 -33.27 7.37
CA LEU A 160 16.58 -33.05 6.08
C LEU A 160 18.11 -33.09 6.25
N PRO A 161 18.86 -33.59 5.25
CA PRO A 161 20.32 -33.55 5.28
C PRO A 161 20.85 -32.12 5.43
N SER A 162 21.94 -31.94 6.18
CA SER A 162 22.55 -30.62 6.42
C SER A 162 22.95 -29.90 5.12
N PHE A 163 23.37 -30.68 4.11
CA PHE A 163 23.73 -30.20 2.78
C PHE A 163 22.55 -29.85 1.86
N THR A 164 21.29 -29.98 2.32
CA THR A 164 20.11 -29.55 1.56
C THR A 164 20.26 -28.09 1.12
N PRO A 165 20.21 -27.79 -0.19
CA PRO A 165 20.31 -26.42 -0.69
C PRO A 165 19.18 -25.51 -0.19
N SER A 166 19.49 -24.23 0.07
CA SER A 166 18.49 -23.22 0.48
C SER A 166 17.33 -23.11 -0.53
N SER A 167 17.61 -23.31 -1.82
CA SER A 167 16.58 -23.28 -2.88
C SER A 167 15.47 -24.32 -2.67
N LEU A 168 15.81 -25.52 -2.16
CA LEU A 168 14.81 -26.56 -1.87
C LEU A 168 13.94 -26.18 -0.67
N LEU A 169 14.53 -25.61 0.38
CA LEU A 169 13.76 -25.13 1.54
C LEU A 169 12.83 -23.99 1.17
N ARG A 170 13.31 -23.02 0.39
CA ARG A 170 12.49 -21.92 -0.11
C ARG A 170 11.37 -22.41 -1.01
N GLN A 171 11.63 -23.40 -1.87
CA GLN A 171 10.58 -24.01 -2.68
C GLN A 171 9.51 -24.68 -1.81
N GLN A 172 9.91 -25.43 -0.78
CA GLN A 172 8.96 -26.05 0.15
C GLN A 172 8.12 -24.98 0.87
N ALA A 173 8.76 -23.94 1.41
CA ALA A 173 8.07 -22.84 2.08
C ALA A 173 7.14 -22.07 1.12
N PHE A 174 7.58 -21.84 -0.12
CA PHE A 174 6.76 -21.22 -1.16
C PHE A 174 5.51 -22.05 -1.44
N ASN A 175 5.67 -23.37 -1.61
CA ASN A 175 4.54 -24.26 -1.87
C ASN A 175 3.58 -24.31 -0.68
N THR A 176 4.09 -24.34 0.56
CA THR A 176 3.26 -24.24 1.76
C THR A 176 2.48 -22.93 1.79
N PHE A 177 3.16 -21.81 1.53
CA PHE A 177 2.52 -20.48 1.48
C PHE A 177 1.47 -20.39 0.37
N PHE A 178 1.76 -20.93 -0.82
CA PHE A 178 0.81 -21.00 -1.93
C PHE A 178 -0.44 -21.81 -1.56
N ASN A 179 -0.26 -22.98 -0.93
CA ASN A 179 -1.35 -23.89 -0.59
C ASN A 179 -2.30 -23.35 0.50
N ILE A 180 -1.84 -22.41 1.32
CA ILE A 180 -2.70 -21.72 2.29
C ILE A 180 -3.35 -20.45 1.71
N ASN A 181 -3.29 -20.28 0.38
CA ASN A 181 -3.71 -19.08 -0.33
C ASN A 181 -2.96 -17.81 0.14
N GLY A 182 -1.68 -17.93 0.50
CA GLY A 182 -0.90 -16.83 1.04
C GLY A 182 -0.78 -15.63 0.09
N PHE A 183 -0.75 -15.87 -1.23
CA PHE A 183 -0.75 -14.78 -2.21
C PHE A 183 -2.09 -14.05 -2.23
N GLN A 184 -3.22 -14.77 -2.13
CA GLN A 184 -4.54 -14.19 -2.01
C GLN A 184 -4.66 -13.34 -0.74
N ARG A 185 -4.24 -13.89 0.42
CA ARG A 185 -4.16 -13.19 1.74
C ARG A 185 -3.20 -12.01 1.80
N SER A 186 -2.42 -11.79 0.75
CA SER A 186 -1.48 -10.66 0.63
C SER A 186 -1.93 -9.69 -0.46
N SER A 187 -3.15 -9.86 -1.00
CA SER A 187 -3.66 -9.15 -2.19
C SER A 187 -4.77 -8.16 -1.89
N ASP A 188 -5.14 -8.00 -0.63
CA ASP A 188 -6.31 -7.32 -0.09
C ASP A 188 -5.93 -6.11 0.76
N PRO A 189 -5.18 -5.13 0.21
CA PRO A 189 -4.59 -4.06 0.99
C PRO A 189 -5.63 -3.23 1.74
N ASN A 190 -5.36 -3.02 3.02
CA ASN A 190 -6.14 -2.16 3.92
C ASN A 190 -5.66 -0.70 3.88
N ILE A 191 -6.20 0.11 2.96
CA ILE A 191 -5.75 1.50 2.75
C ILE A 191 -6.26 2.41 3.87
N SER A 192 -5.36 2.99 4.66
CA SER A 192 -5.71 3.87 5.80
C SER A 192 -5.66 5.36 5.46
N TYR A 193 -4.73 5.77 4.61
CA TYR A 193 -4.61 7.16 4.15
C TYR A 193 -3.77 7.22 2.88
N VAL A 194 -3.95 8.29 2.13
CA VAL A 194 -3.05 8.68 1.05
C VAL A 194 -2.77 10.17 1.22
N SER A 195 -1.50 10.53 1.33
CA SER A 195 -1.06 11.90 1.52
C SER A 195 0.08 12.22 0.56
N GLN A 196 0.25 13.50 0.24
CA GLN A 196 1.36 13.98 -0.56
C GLN A 196 2.06 15.12 0.15
N ASN A 197 3.39 15.10 0.16
CA ASN A 197 4.14 16.30 0.51
C ASN A 197 4.10 17.27 -0.67
N ASP A 198 3.37 18.39 -0.55
CA ASP A 198 3.19 19.33 -1.66
C ASP A 198 4.49 20.03 -2.11
N THR A 199 5.54 20.00 -1.28
CA THR A 199 6.86 20.57 -1.65
C THR A 199 7.68 19.59 -2.48
N THR A 200 7.76 18.32 -2.05
CA THR A 200 8.60 17.32 -2.71
C THR A 200 7.85 16.50 -3.74
N GLY A 201 6.52 16.48 -3.68
CA GLY A 201 5.64 15.63 -4.46
C GLY A 201 5.59 14.18 -3.98
N GLU A 202 6.31 13.81 -2.91
CA GLU A 202 6.30 12.44 -2.37
C GLU A 202 4.88 12.05 -1.94
N ILE A 203 4.35 10.96 -2.51
CA ILE A 203 3.05 10.39 -2.13
C ILE A 203 3.30 9.24 -1.18
N LYS A 204 2.65 9.27 -0.02
CA LYS A 204 2.67 8.25 1.02
C LYS A 204 1.31 7.58 1.12
N ILE A 205 1.33 6.25 1.17
CA ILE A 205 0.15 5.41 1.32
C ILE A 205 0.31 4.63 2.61
N GLY A 206 -0.64 4.79 3.52
CA GLY A 206 -0.75 4.02 4.75
C GLY A 206 -1.52 2.72 4.51
N LEU A 207 -0.93 1.61 4.91
CA LEU A 207 -1.57 0.29 4.93
C LEU A 207 -1.72 -0.16 6.38
N ALA A 208 -2.95 -0.42 6.80
CA ALA A 208 -3.21 -1.12 8.05
C ALA A 208 -2.90 -2.60 7.88
N GLY A 209 -2.47 -3.26 8.96
CA GLY A 209 -2.22 -4.70 8.96
C GLY A 209 -1.87 -5.19 10.36
N HIS A 210 -1.29 -6.38 10.46
CA HIS A 210 -0.79 -6.86 11.75
C HIS A 210 0.60 -6.32 12.08
N TYR A 211 0.81 -5.84 13.30
CA TYR A 211 2.15 -5.47 13.79
C TYR A 211 3.03 -6.69 14.09
N ASN A 212 2.41 -7.82 14.44
CA ASN A 212 3.08 -9.10 14.64
C ASN A 212 2.36 -10.18 13.82
N LEU A 213 2.90 -10.46 12.63
CA LEU A 213 2.26 -11.35 11.67
C LEU A 213 2.51 -12.83 12.00
N LYS A 214 3.39 -13.14 12.96
CA LYS A 214 3.61 -14.51 13.47
C LYS A 214 2.35 -15.13 14.02
N GLU A 215 1.58 -14.37 14.79
CA GLU A 215 0.37 -14.89 15.42
C GLU A 215 -0.69 -15.30 14.39
N TYR A 216 -0.66 -14.68 13.22
CA TYR A 216 -1.56 -14.97 12.11
C TYR A 216 -1.05 -16.14 11.25
N TYR A 217 0.21 -16.13 10.81
CA TYR A 217 0.73 -17.17 9.89
C TYR A 217 1.24 -18.44 10.57
N ALA A 218 1.66 -18.40 11.83
CA ALA A 218 2.24 -19.59 12.48
C ALA A 218 1.25 -20.78 12.50
N PRO A 219 -0.05 -20.60 12.83
CA PRO A 219 -1.02 -21.70 12.76
C PRO A 219 -1.23 -22.24 11.35
N LEU A 220 -1.13 -21.38 10.33
CA LEU A 220 -1.39 -21.73 8.93
C LEU A 220 -0.21 -22.46 8.27
N LEU A 221 1.03 -22.13 8.66
CA LEU A 221 2.24 -22.70 8.07
C LEU A 221 2.69 -24.03 8.72
N GLY A 222 1.92 -24.56 9.68
CA GLY A 222 2.25 -25.79 10.39
C GLY A 222 3.64 -25.73 11.04
N ASN A 223 4.47 -26.76 10.82
CA ASN A 223 5.82 -26.82 11.42
C ASN A 223 6.73 -25.65 11.02
N LEU A 224 6.57 -25.07 9.82
CA LEU A 224 7.34 -23.89 9.41
C LEU A 224 6.98 -22.66 10.26
N GLY A 225 5.74 -22.60 10.76
CA GLY A 225 5.25 -21.53 11.63
C GLY A 225 6.05 -21.35 12.92
N ASN A 226 6.61 -22.44 13.45
CA ASN A 226 7.44 -22.42 14.66
C ASN A 226 8.75 -21.63 14.47
N PHE A 227 9.23 -21.53 13.23
CA PHE A 227 10.50 -20.86 12.88
C PHE A 227 10.31 -19.41 12.44
N LEU A 228 9.07 -18.92 12.39
CA LEU A 228 8.81 -17.50 12.13
C LEU A 228 9.41 -16.67 13.28
N LYS A 229 10.11 -15.61 12.90
CA LYS A 229 10.67 -14.62 13.83
C LYS A 229 9.53 -13.98 14.64
N ASN A 230 9.71 -13.83 15.95
CA ASN A 230 8.76 -13.08 16.78
C ASN A 230 8.72 -11.61 16.34
N GLY A 231 7.52 -11.04 16.23
CA GLY A 231 7.34 -9.66 15.77
C GLY A 231 7.70 -9.46 14.29
N PHE A 232 7.71 -10.51 13.47
CA PHE A 232 7.89 -10.31 12.03
C PHE A 232 6.70 -9.54 11.46
N GLN A 233 7.02 -8.64 10.54
CA GLN A 233 6.11 -7.68 9.95
C GLN A 233 6.10 -7.86 8.44
N ALA A 234 4.92 -7.79 7.84
CA ALA A 234 4.72 -7.67 6.42
C ALA A 234 3.35 -7.03 6.19
N SER A 235 3.29 -6.01 5.34
CA SER A 235 2.03 -5.52 4.81
C SER A 235 1.49 -6.48 3.74
N GLU A 236 0.21 -6.38 3.46
CA GLU A 236 -0.33 -6.76 2.15
C GLU A 236 0.33 -5.93 1.04
N VAL A 237 0.17 -6.35 -0.20
CA VAL A 237 0.68 -5.62 -1.36
C VAL A 237 -0.42 -4.73 -1.93
N VAL A 238 -0.09 -3.47 -2.20
CA VAL A 238 -0.95 -2.58 -2.97
C VAL A 238 -0.37 -2.37 -4.38
N LYS A 239 -1.23 -2.54 -5.39
CA LYS A 239 -0.91 -2.13 -6.76
C LYS A 239 -1.30 -0.67 -6.93
N VAL A 240 -0.35 0.16 -7.35
CA VAL A 240 -0.55 1.61 -7.53
C VAL A 240 -0.38 1.95 -8.99
N THR A 241 -1.38 2.60 -9.59
CA THR A 241 -1.24 3.24 -10.89
C THR A 241 -1.31 4.75 -10.72
N TYR A 242 -0.23 5.44 -11.07
CA TYR A 242 -0.10 6.89 -11.01
C TYR A 242 0.63 7.39 -12.25
N ASN A 243 0.09 8.39 -12.93
CA ASN A 243 0.66 8.97 -14.15
C ASN A 243 1.05 7.92 -15.22
N GLY A 244 0.17 6.92 -15.43
CA GLY A 244 0.39 5.85 -16.41
C GLY A 244 1.43 4.80 -16.01
N LYS A 245 2.13 4.96 -14.88
CA LYS A 245 3.06 3.97 -14.33
C LYS A 245 2.35 3.10 -13.30
N THR A 246 2.66 1.81 -13.31
CA THR A 246 2.16 0.84 -12.32
C THR A 246 3.31 0.31 -11.48
N ASP A 247 3.16 0.35 -10.16
CA ASP A 247 4.09 -0.18 -9.17
C ASP A 247 3.36 -1.11 -8.19
N PHE A 248 4.10 -2.05 -7.58
CA PHE A 248 3.61 -2.89 -6.48
C PHE A 248 4.37 -2.52 -5.22
N LEU A 249 3.65 -2.03 -4.21
CA LEU A 249 4.24 -1.50 -2.98
C LEU A 249 3.88 -2.37 -1.79
N TYR A 250 4.84 -2.58 -0.91
CA TYR A 250 4.72 -3.34 0.33
C TYR A 250 5.89 -2.97 1.26
N SER A 251 5.75 -3.29 2.55
CA SER A 251 6.80 -3.09 3.55
C SER A 251 6.87 -4.25 4.52
N PHE A 252 8.07 -4.54 5.03
CA PHE A 252 8.31 -5.48 6.13
C PHE A 252 8.63 -4.77 7.45
N SER A 253 8.29 -3.48 7.54
CA SER A 253 8.49 -2.64 8.71
C SER A 253 7.25 -1.78 8.94
N ALA A 254 6.70 -1.88 10.15
CA ALA A 254 5.55 -1.12 10.60
C ALA A 254 5.89 -0.30 11.85
N THR A 255 5.09 0.75 12.05
CA THR A 255 4.90 1.38 13.35
C THR A 255 3.66 0.78 14.01
N ALA A 256 3.60 0.79 15.35
CA ALA A 256 2.37 0.38 16.03
C ALA A 256 1.30 1.45 15.78
N SER A 257 0.11 1.05 15.32
CA SER A 257 -0.98 1.98 15.02
C SER A 257 -1.69 2.48 16.28
N GLY A 258 -1.59 1.74 17.39
CA GLY A 258 -2.42 1.94 18.58
C GLY A 258 -3.87 1.48 18.42
N LEU A 259 -4.21 0.88 17.28
CA LEU A 259 -5.53 0.33 16.94
C LEU A 259 -5.50 -1.19 16.93
N THR A 260 -6.67 -1.82 17.09
CA THR A 260 -6.89 -3.25 16.86
C THR A 260 -8.32 -3.47 16.37
N ASN A 261 -8.65 -4.57 15.68
CA ASN A 261 -10.04 -4.95 15.49
C ASN A 261 -10.56 -5.73 16.72
N SER A 262 -10.89 -5.02 17.80
CA SER A 262 -11.22 -5.62 19.10
C SER A 262 -12.73 -5.69 19.40
N THR A 263 -13.57 -5.02 18.60
CA THR A 263 -15.01 -4.96 18.84
C THR A 263 -15.80 -5.01 17.53
N GLY A 264 -17.01 -5.57 17.59
CA GLY A 264 -17.90 -5.67 16.42
C GLY A 264 -17.69 -6.94 15.59
N ILE A 265 -18.25 -6.94 14.38
CA ILE A 265 -18.19 -8.09 13.46
C ILE A 265 -16.76 -8.21 12.91
N GLY A 266 -16.22 -9.43 12.94
CA GLY A 266 -14.87 -9.72 12.46
C GLY A 266 -13.75 -9.33 13.43
N ALA A 267 -14.08 -9.01 14.68
CA ALA A 267 -13.10 -8.70 15.71
C ALA A 267 -12.25 -9.93 16.08
N ASP A 268 -10.94 -9.78 15.96
CA ASP A 268 -9.93 -10.79 16.25
C ASP A 268 -8.91 -10.34 17.33
N GLY A 269 -9.00 -9.07 17.75
CA GLY A 269 -8.12 -8.42 18.71
C GLY A 269 -6.72 -8.11 18.20
N LYS A 270 -6.45 -8.29 16.90
CA LYS A 270 -5.07 -8.29 16.35
C LYS A 270 -4.93 -7.58 15.01
N SER A 271 -5.96 -7.56 14.17
CA SER A 271 -5.96 -6.84 12.89
C SER A 271 -5.81 -5.34 13.11
N HIS A 272 -5.22 -4.67 12.11
CA HIS A 272 -4.99 -3.22 12.08
C HIS A 272 -4.07 -2.66 13.18
N SER A 273 -3.26 -3.51 13.81
CA SER A 273 -2.28 -3.14 14.84
C SER A 273 -0.98 -2.51 14.31
N GLY A 274 -0.67 -2.72 13.03
CA GLY A 274 0.48 -2.14 12.35
C GLY A 274 0.06 -1.08 11.34
N ASN A 275 0.79 0.03 11.30
CA ASN A 275 0.76 1.02 10.22
C ASN A 275 2.04 0.89 9.39
N TYR A 276 1.87 0.48 8.13
CA TYR A 276 2.93 0.38 7.13
C TYR A 276 2.83 1.57 6.18
N GLU A 277 3.91 2.34 6.04
CA GLU A 277 3.97 3.45 5.10
C GLU A 277 4.82 3.05 3.89
N VAL A 278 4.24 3.16 2.70
CA VAL A 278 4.93 2.97 1.41
C VAL A 278 4.81 4.24 0.60
N SER A 279 5.78 4.51 -0.28
CA SER A 279 5.80 5.74 -1.05
C SER A 279 6.13 5.57 -2.53
N ILE A 280 5.65 6.53 -3.32
CA ILE A 280 6.09 6.78 -4.69
C ILE A 280 6.40 8.25 -4.85
N GLN A 281 7.26 8.58 -5.80
CA GLN A 281 7.50 9.96 -6.17
C GLN A 281 6.37 10.45 -7.08
N GLY A 282 5.56 11.37 -6.58
CA GLY A 282 4.52 12.07 -7.33
C GLY A 282 5.03 13.37 -7.96
N VAL A 283 4.08 14.18 -8.43
CA VAL A 283 4.34 15.51 -8.99
C VAL A 283 3.92 16.55 -7.96
N PRO A 284 4.82 17.45 -7.50
CA PRO A 284 4.43 18.55 -6.62
C PRO A 284 3.30 19.37 -7.26
N PRO A 285 2.26 19.75 -6.50
CA PRO A 285 1.21 20.63 -7.01
C PRO A 285 1.81 21.96 -7.52
N THR A 286 1.31 22.47 -8.64
CA THR A 286 1.68 23.81 -9.10
C THR A 286 1.09 24.84 -8.15
N ALA A 287 1.93 25.66 -7.51
CA ALA A 287 1.47 26.75 -6.66
C ALA A 287 0.54 27.69 -7.46
N VAL A 288 -0.73 27.77 -7.06
CA VAL A 288 -1.64 28.79 -7.55
C VAL A 288 -1.30 30.08 -6.81
N PRO A 289 -0.95 31.18 -7.49
CA PRO A 289 -0.65 32.44 -6.80
C PRO A 289 -1.84 32.85 -5.94
N GLU A 290 -1.60 33.11 -4.66
CA GLU A 290 -2.67 33.51 -3.75
C GLU A 290 -3.39 34.77 -4.26
N PRO A 291 -4.72 34.90 -4.05
CA PRO A 291 -5.49 36.07 -4.47
C PRO A 291 -4.91 37.40 -3.94
N SER A 292 -4.22 37.36 -2.80
CA SER A 292 -3.51 38.50 -2.19
C SER A 292 -2.38 39.04 -3.06
N VAL A 293 -1.65 38.18 -3.78
CA VAL A 293 -0.58 38.58 -4.71
C VAL A 293 -1.18 39.25 -5.95
N ILE A 294 -2.32 38.74 -6.43
CA ILE A 294 -3.06 39.32 -7.56
C ILE A 294 -3.69 40.66 -7.17
N LEU A 295 -4.29 40.76 -5.99
CA LEU A 295 -4.82 42.01 -5.42
C LEU A 295 -3.70 43.02 -5.14
N GLY A 296 -2.53 42.58 -4.70
CA GLY A 296 -1.35 43.42 -4.52
C GLY A 296 -0.86 44.00 -5.85
N LEU A 297 -0.78 43.19 -6.91
CA LEU A 297 -0.42 43.64 -8.26
C LEU A 297 -1.46 44.62 -8.84
N LEU A 298 -2.75 44.36 -8.65
CA LEU A 298 -3.83 45.27 -9.05
C LEU A 298 -3.83 46.56 -8.23
N GLY A 299 -3.54 46.49 -6.93
CA GLY A 299 -3.41 47.65 -6.04
C GLY A 299 -2.23 48.55 -6.44
N VAL A 300 -1.08 47.97 -6.76
CA VAL A 300 0.10 48.71 -7.26
C VAL A 300 -0.21 49.36 -8.62
N ALA A 301 -0.84 48.62 -9.54
CA ALA A 301 -1.27 49.18 -10.83
C ALA A 301 -2.27 50.34 -10.67
N GLY A 302 -3.22 50.23 -9.73
CA GLY A 302 -4.18 51.28 -9.38
C GLY A 302 -3.53 52.54 -8.79
N ILE A 303 -2.46 52.40 -8.01
CA ILE A 303 -1.71 53.54 -7.45
C ILE A 303 -0.91 54.28 -8.55
N PHE A 304 -0.38 53.57 -9.55
CA PHE A 304 0.33 54.20 -10.66
C PHE A 304 -0.60 54.93 -11.64
N THR A 305 -1.80 54.41 -11.90
CA THR A 305 -2.79 55.08 -12.77
C THR A 305 -3.38 56.33 -12.12
N THR A 306 -3.71 56.27 -10.82
CA THR A 306 -4.20 57.44 -10.06
C THR A 306 -3.16 58.54 -9.91
N ARG A 307 -1.88 58.20 -9.63
CA ARG A 307 -0.79 59.21 -9.61
C ARG A 307 -0.56 59.87 -10.98
N ARG A 308 -0.75 59.14 -12.08
CA ARG A 308 -0.60 59.69 -13.44
C ARG A 308 -1.75 60.62 -13.84
N GLN A 309 -2.97 60.37 -13.36
CA GLN A 309 -4.11 61.26 -13.57
C GLN A 309 -4.02 62.52 -12.69
N GLN A 310 -3.59 62.41 -11.44
CA GLN A 310 -3.40 63.57 -10.56
C GLN A 310 -2.37 64.56 -11.13
N LYS A 311 -1.24 64.08 -11.69
CA LYS A 311 -0.25 64.96 -12.36
C LYS A 311 -0.75 65.65 -13.63
N LYS A 312 -1.79 65.12 -14.31
CA LYS A 312 -2.39 65.75 -15.50
C LYS A 312 -3.51 66.74 -15.17
N ALA A 313 -4.14 66.62 -14.00
CA ALA A 313 -5.17 67.54 -13.53
C ALA A 313 -4.60 68.75 -12.76
N SER A 314 -3.28 68.83 -12.57
CA SER A 314 -2.58 69.92 -11.88
C SER A 314 -1.85 70.90 -12.83
N ILE A 315 -2.31 71.03 -14.07
CA ILE A 315 -1.84 72.06 -15.03
C ILE A 315 -3.02 72.96 -15.38
#